data_AF-A0A507DR60-F1
#
_entry.id   AF-A0A507DR60-F1
#
_cell.length_a   1.000
_cell.length_b   1.000
_cell.length_c   1.000
_cell.angle_alpha   90.00
_cell.angle_beta   90.00
_cell.angle_gamma   90.00
#
_symmetry.space_group_name_H-M   'P 1'
#
loop_
_entity.id
_entity.type
_entity.pdbx_description
1 polymer ?
#
loop_
_entity_poly.entity_id
_entity_poly.type
_entity_poly.pdbx_seq_one_letter_code
_entity_poly.pdbx_strand_id
1 'polypeptide(L)'
;MKVYCLAVAHQTGQKATVLAAEYELSQFSFFERGSVKEFMAFFTVTVADRTAPGTRQKIQEQNYLGHVYVRQDGLAGVIVTDAEYPQRVAFSALNKLLDEFSTKFPSEARWGVLNPSNTATLYPELKQHLDKFQDPQGADPFLKVQKELDETKIILNKTMEQLLQRGEKLDDLVAKSDQLSAQSKMFYKTAKKTNACCY
;
A
#
# COMPACT_ATOMS: atom_id res chain seq x y z
N MET A 1 4.51 -15.34 6.20
CA MET A 1 4.04 -14.07 6.79
C MET A 1 5.09 -12.99 6.66
N LYS A 2 4.84 -11.98 5.82
CA LYS A 2 5.76 -10.88 5.55
C LYS A 2 4.99 -9.62 5.15
N VAL A 3 5.48 -8.47 5.60
CA VAL A 3 5.00 -7.15 5.16
C VAL A 3 6.03 -6.56 4.21
N TYR A 4 5.63 -6.24 2.99
CA TYR A 4 6.53 -5.76 1.94
C TYR A 4 6.57 -4.24 1.82
N CYS A 5 5.45 -3.58 2.10
CA CYS A 5 5.30 -2.14 1.96
C CYS A 5 4.38 -1.63 3.05
N LEU A 6 4.75 -0.49 3.65
CA LEU A 6 3.90 0.30 4.51
C LEU A 6 3.97 1.76 4.04
N ALA A 7 2.84 2.32 3.62
CA ALA A 7 2.80 3.63 3.00
C ALA A 7 1.60 4.47 3.44
N VAL A 8 1.81 5.79 3.44
CA VAL A 8 0.81 6.82 3.63
C VAL A 8 0.70 7.63 2.33
N ALA A 9 -0.52 7.81 1.85
CA ALA A 9 -0.83 8.61 0.68
C ALA A 9 -1.98 9.59 0.98
N HIS A 10 -2.17 10.58 0.12
CA HIS A 10 -3.26 11.54 0.23
C HIS A 10 -4.01 11.66 -1.10
N GLN A 11 -5.32 11.49 -1.07
CA GLN A 11 -6.20 11.70 -2.20
C GLN A 11 -6.51 13.20 -2.35
N THR A 12 -6.09 13.80 -3.47
CA THR A 12 -6.33 15.23 -3.77
C THR A 12 -7.36 15.45 -4.89
N GLY A 13 -8.28 14.50 -5.10
CA GLY A 13 -9.31 14.57 -6.15
C GLY A 13 -8.81 14.41 -7.59
N GLN A 14 -7.49 14.40 -7.82
CA GLN A 14 -6.88 14.07 -9.12
C GLN A 14 -6.17 12.71 -9.05
N LYS A 15 -4.97 12.71 -8.45
CA LYS A 15 -4.09 11.56 -8.32
C LYS A 15 -3.49 11.56 -6.91
N ALA A 16 -3.51 10.41 -6.28
CA ALA A 16 -3.04 10.24 -4.93
C ALA A 16 -1.53 10.50 -4.90
N THR A 17 -1.12 11.26 -3.90
CA THR A 17 0.30 11.55 -3.67
C THR A 17 0.78 10.71 -2.52
N VAL A 18 1.85 9.94 -2.72
CA VAL A 18 2.48 9.19 -1.62
C VAL A 18 3.23 10.20 -0.75
N LEU A 19 2.87 10.27 0.52
CA LEU A 19 3.49 11.16 1.49
C LEU A 19 4.70 10.50 2.17
N ALA A 20 4.57 9.21 2.51
CA ALA A 20 5.61 8.44 3.17
C ALA A 20 5.50 6.97 2.74
N ALA A 21 6.62 6.26 2.58
CA ALA A 21 6.60 4.84 2.25
C ALA A 21 7.90 4.15 2.67
N GLU A 22 7.77 2.99 3.30
CA GLU A 22 8.87 2.11 3.65
C GLU A 22 8.65 0.72 3.04
N TYR A 23 9.77 0.07 2.68
CA TYR A 23 9.75 -1.18 1.91
C TYR A 23 10.68 -2.22 2.53
N GLU A 24 10.25 -3.48 2.55
CA GLU A 24 11.06 -4.63 2.98
C GLU A 24 11.15 -5.65 1.84
N LEU A 25 12.17 -5.48 1.01
CA LEU A 25 12.34 -6.21 -0.26
C LEU A 25 13.49 -7.22 -0.21
N SER A 26 13.97 -7.57 0.98
CA SER A 26 15.11 -8.49 1.17
C SER A 26 14.94 -9.84 0.47
N GLN A 27 13.71 -10.33 0.32
CA GLN A 27 13.43 -11.62 -0.33
C GLN A 27 13.61 -11.61 -1.85
N PHE A 28 13.56 -10.43 -2.47
CA PHE A 28 13.72 -10.28 -3.91
C PHE A 28 15.20 -10.18 -4.24
N SER A 29 15.58 -10.65 -5.43
CA SER A 29 16.96 -10.52 -5.88
C SER A 29 17.35 -9.04 -5.96
N PHE A 30 18.64 -8.74 -5.74
CA PHE A 30 19.13 -7.37 -5.71
C PHE A 30 18.74 -6.57 -6.96
N PHE A 31 18.73 -7.22 -8.13
CA PHE A 31 18.41 -6.60 -9.42
C PHE A 31 16.91 -6.36 -9.64
N GLU A 32 16.04 -7.09 -8.95
CA GLU A 32 14.57 -6.95 -9.05
C GLU A 32 14.01 -5.94 -8.05
N ARG A 33 14.70 -5.73 -6.91
CA ARG A 33 14.24 -4.84 -5.83
C ARG A 33 13.83 -3.45 -6.32
N GLY A 34 14.58 -2.88 -7.26
CA GLY A 34 14.24 -1.59 -7.87
C GLY A 34 12.88 -1.61 -8.55
N SER A 35 12.65 -2.60 -9.40
CA SER A 35 11.37 -2.76 -10.10
C SER A 35 10.22 -3.08 -9.17
N VAL A 36 10.43 -3.96 -8.20
CA VAL A 36 9.40 -4.29 -7.20
C VAL A 36 8.99 -3.06 -6.39
N LYS A 37 9.96 -2.22 -5.98
CA LYS A 37 9.68 -0.96 -5.28
C LYS A 37 8.82 -0.02 -6.12
N GLU A 38 9.16 0.17 -7.39
CA GLU A 38 8.39 1.01 -8.32
C GLU A 38 6.95 0.47 -8.50
N PHE A 39 6.77 -0.85 -8.61
CA PHE A 39 5.44 -1.46 -8.68
C PHE A 39 4.63 -1.28 -7.40
N MET A 40 5.25 -1.43 -6.22
CA MET A 40 4.55 -1.20 -4.95
C MET A 40 4.14 0.26 -4.78
N ALA A 41 4.97 1.21 -5.24
CA ALA A 41 4.62 2.63 -5.24
C ALA A 41 3.46 2.92 -6.20
N PHE A 42 3.50 2.38 -7.42
CA PHE A 42 2.40 2.48 -8.39
C PHE A 42 1.10 1.85 -7.87
N PHE A 43 1.20 0.67 -7.26
CA PHE A 43 0.08 -0.02 -6.61
C PHE A 43 -0.52 0.86 -5.52
N THR A 44 0.30 1.41 -4.62
CA THR A 44 -0.11 2.29 -3.51
C THR A 44 -0.93 3.47 -4.01
N VAL A 45 -0.47 4.15 -5.06
CA VAL A 45 -1.16 5.29 -5.66
C VAL A 45 -2.48 4.85 -6.27
N THR A 46 -2.46 3.76 -7.04
CA THR A 46 -3.65 3.25 -7.73
C THR A 46 -4.74 2.83 -6.74
N VAL A 47 -4.40 2.07 -5.69
CA VAL A 47 -5.40 1.62 -4.71
C VAL A 47 -5.88 2.77 -3.84
N ALA A 48 -5.01 3.73 -3.51
CA ALA A 48 -5.43 4.94 -2.81
C ALA A 48 -6.43 5.71 -3.67
N ASP A 49 -6.17 5.95 -4.96
CA ASP A 49 -7.08 6.68 -5.86
C ASP A 49 -8.41 5.98 -6.10
N ARG A 50 -8.40 4.65 -6.25
CA ARG A 50 -9.61 3.88 -6.59
C ARG A 50 -10.46 3.49 -5.38
N THR A 51 -9.99 3.78 -4.17
CA THR A 51 -10.73 3.52 -2.93
C THR A 51 -11.46 4.78 -2.48
N ALA A 52 -12.77 4.68 -2.25
CA ALA A 52 -13.56 5.82 -1.82
C ALA A 52 -13.19 6.26 -0.39
N PRO A 53 -13.24 7.57 -0.08
CA PRO A 53 -13.06 8.07 1.28
C PRO A 53 -13.98 7.37 2.30
N GLY A 54 -13.43 7.12 3.48
CA GLY A 54 -14.11 6.39 4.56
C GLY A 54 -14.23 4.88 4.37
N THR A 55 -13.64 4.31 3.31
CA THR A 55 -13.74 2.88 3.01
C THR A 55 -12.43 2.13 3.24
N ARG A 56 -12.57 0.84 3.54
CA ARG A 56 -11.48 -0.11 3.67
C ARG A 56 -11.65 -1.22 2.64
N GLN A 57 -10.59 -1.55 1.91
CA GLN A 57 -10.62 -2.58 0.90
C GLN A 57 -9.42 -3.52 1.04
N LYS A 58 -9.62 -4.77 0.65
CA LYS A 58 -8.54 -5.73 0.46
C LYS A 58 -8.44 -6.07 -1.01
N ILE A 59 -7.26 -5.88 -1.56
CA ILE A 59 -6.95 -6.09 -2.96
C ILE A 59 -5.97 -7.23 -3.09
N GLN A 60 -6.36 -8.27 -3.82
CA GLN A 60 -5.51 -9.40 -4.12
C GLN A 60 -4.89 -9.22 -5.51
N GLU A 61 -3.56 -9.31 -5.57
CA GLU A 61 -2.80 -9.31 -6.82
C GLU A 61 -1.82 -10.49 -6.76
N GLN A 62 -2.12 -11.55 -7.51
CA GLN A 62 -1.37 -12.81 -7.46
C GLN A 62 -1.26 -13.35 -6.02
N ASN A 63 -0.03 -13.50 -5.50
CA ASN A 63 0.27 -14.01 -4.16
C ASN A 63 0.38 -12.90 -3.09
N TYR A 64 0.10 -11.64 -3.47
CA TYR A 64 0.21 -10.48 -2.59
C TYR A 64 -1.17 -9.93 -2.24
N LEU A 65 -1.28 -9.42 -1.02
CA LEU A 65 -2.47 -8.74 -0.52
C LEU A 65 -2.14 -7.29 -0.19
N GLY A 66 -2.80 -6.36 -0.87
CA GLY A 66 -2.85 -4.96 -0.48
C GLY A 66 -4.06 -4.69 0.41
N HIS A 67 -3.83 -4.18 1.60
CA HIS A 67 -4.89 -3.65 2.45
C HIS A 67 -4.83 -2.14 2.40
N VAL A 68 -5.96 -1.50 2.14
CA VAL A 68 -6.07 -0.04 2.02
C VAL A 68 -7.17 0.47 2.94
N TYR A 69 -6.87 1.56 3.64
CA TYR A 69 -7.85 2.33 4.38
C TYR A 69 -7.73 3.80 3.95
N VAL A 70 -8.80 4.35 3.40
CA VAL A 70 -8.90 5.78 3.09
C VAL A 70 -9.85 6.42 4.10
N ARG A 71 -9.38 7.44 4.81
CA ARG A 71 -10.18 8.23 5.76
C ARG A 71 -11.09 9.23 5.01
N GLN A 72 -12.00 9.85 5.75
CA GLN A 72 -12.93 10.85 5.18
C GLN A 72 -12.21 12.13 4.71
N ASP A 73 -11.07 12.45 5.34
CA ASP A 73 -10.20 13.58 4.97
C ASP A 73 -9.20 13.22 3.85
N GLY A 74 -9.40 12.11 3.14
CA GLY A 74 -8.57 11.71 2.00
C GLY A 74 -7.21 11.12 2.37
N LEU A 75 -6.84 11.06 3.66
CA LEU A 75 -5.62 10.42 4.11
C LEU A 75 -5.75 8.90 3.99
N ALA A 76 -4.84 8.28 3.26
CA ALA A 76 -4.88 6.87 2.90
C ALA A 76 -3.68 6.12 3.46
N GLY A 77 -3.93 4.96 4.06
CA GLY A 77 -2.90 4.02 4.50
C GLY A 77 -2.94 2.78 3.62
N VAL A 78 -1.77 2.32 3.16
CA VAL A 78 -1.63 1.11 2.35
C VAL A 78 -0.58 0.21 2.95
N ILE A 79 -0.90 -1.07 3.12
CA ILE A 79 0.03 -2.11 3.55
C ILE A 79 -0.04 -3.27 2.56
N VAL A 80 1.11 -3.69 2.04
CA VAL A 80 1.22 -4.83 1.12
C VAL A 80 1.87 -5.98 1.86
N THR A 81 1.23 -7.15 1.87
CA THR A 81 1.65 -8.34 2.62
C THR A 81 1.60 -9.58 1.73
N ASP A 82 2.12 -10.69 2.24
CA ASP A 82 1.74 -12.01 1.70
C ASP A 82 0.31 -12.40 2.12
N ALA A 83 -0.20 -13.48 1.52
CA ALA A 83 -1.55 -13.97 1.78
C ALA A 83 -1.75 -14.57 3.18
N GLU A 84 -0.66 -14.97 3.84
CA GLU A 84 -0.68 -15.57 5.18
C GLU A 84 -0.80 -14.51 6.28
N TYR A 85 -0.40 -13.26 6.01
CA TYR A 85 -0.42 -12.20 7.00
C TYR A 85 -1.86 -11.89 7.47
N PRO A 86 -2.14 -11.88 8.79
CA PRO A 86 -3.50 -11.70 9.28
C PRO A 86 -4.10 -10.34 8.91
N GLN A 87 -5.20 -10.36 8.16
CA GLN A 87 -5.94 -9.16 7.72
C GLN A 87 -6.27 -8.21 8.89
N ARG A 88 -6.66 -8.76 10.04
CA ARG A 88 -6.98 -7.96 11.24
C ARG A 88 -5.78 -7.14 11.72
N VAL A 89 -4.59 -7.75 11.73
CA VAL A 89 -3.36 -7.09 12.14
C VAL A 89 -2.97 -6.02 11.12
N ALA A 90 -3.15 -6.28 9.82
CA ALA A 90 -2.87 -5.30 8.77
C ALA A 90 -3.73 -4.03 8.92
N PHE A 91 -5.05 -4.15 9.10
CA PHE A 91 -5.91 -2.98 9.29
C PHE A 91 -5.69 -2.27 10.63
N SER A 92 -5.34 -3.01 11.69
CA SER A 92 -4.94 -2.42 12.96
C SER A 92 -3.66 -1.57 12.81
N ALA A 93 -2.68 -2.06 12.05
CA ALA A 93 -1.47 -1.33 11.71
C ALA A 93 -1.79 -0.05 10.93
N LEU A 94 -2.70 -0.12 9.94
CA LEU A 94 -3.13 1.04 9.16
C LEU A 94 -3.79 2.13 10.01
N ASN A 95 -4.72 1.78 10.91
CA ASN A 95 -5.38 2.77 11.77
C ASN A 95 -4.34 3.53 12.60
N LYS A 96 -3.45 2.80 13.28
CA LYS A 96 -2.40 3.40 14.09
C LYS A 96 -1.46 4.28 13.27
N LEU A 97 -1.01 3.78 12.11
CA LEU A 97 -0.14 4.53 11.22
C LEU A 97 -0.77 5.88 10.85
N LEU A 98 -2.06 5.88 10.50
CA LEU A 98 -2.76 7.10 10.12
C LEU A 98 -2.96 8.05 11.30
N ASP A 99 -3.25 7.54 12.50
CA ASP A 99 -3.39 8.36 13.71
C ASP A 99 -2.07 9.02 14.11
N GLU A 100 -0.97 8.25 14.12
CA GLU A 100 0.38 8.76 14.43
C GLU A 100 0.86 9.75 13.36
N PHE A 101 0.60 9.45 12.08
CA PHE A 101 0.92 10.37 10.99
C PHE A 101 0.16 11.69 11.10
N SER A 102 -1.16 11.66 11.36
CA SER A 102 -1.96 12.87 11.58
C SER A 102 -1.49 13.66 12.81
N THR A 103 -1.04 12.98 13.86
CA THR A 103 -0.49 13.64 15.06
C THR A 103 0.82 14.35 14.75
N LYS A 104 1.71 13.71 13.98
CA LYS A 104 3.02 14.26 13.62
C LYS A 104 2.95 15.33 12.53
N PHE A 105 2.01 15.19 11.60
CA PHE A 105 1.78 16.10 10.48
C PHE A 105 0.31 16.58 10.48
N PRO A 106 -0.09 17.46 11.42
CA PRO A 106 -1.49 17.83 11.63
C PRO A 106 -2.08 18.77 10.56
N SER A 107 -1.24 19.40 9.75
CA SER A 107 -1.68 20.36 8.74
C SER A 107 -1.71 19.71 7.36
N GLU A 108 -2.93 19.55 6.80
CA GLU A 108 -3.13 19.08 5.43
C GLU A 108 -2.38 19.94 4.39
N ALA A 109 -2.29 21.25 4.64
CA ALA A 109 -1.52 22.18 3.81
C ALA A 109 -0.03 21.80 3.72
N ARG A 110 0.52 21.09 4.73
CA ARG A 110 1.90 20.58 4.70
C ARG A 110 2.00 19.24 3.96
N TRP A 111 0.93 18.48 3.81
CA TRP A 111 0.99 17.20 3.09
C TRP A 111 1.35 17.39 1.62
N GLY A 112 0.94 18.51 1.00
CA GLY A 112 1.27 18.81 -0.40
C GLY A 112 2.77 18.95 -0.70
N VAL A 113 3.62 19.16 0.30
CA VAL A 113 5.09 19.21 0.13
C VAL A 113 5.79 17.92 0.57
N LEU A 114 5.07 16.97 1.16
CA LEU A 114 5.63 15.69 1.59
C LEU A 114 5.75 14.71 0.42
N ASN A 115 6.84 13.95 0.43
CA ASN A 115 7.09 12.85 -0.48
C ASN A 115 7.96 11.80 0.24
N PRO A 116 8.07 10.56 -0.29
CA PRO A 116 8.79 9.51 0.43
C PRO A 116 10.23 9.88 0.80
N SER A 117 10.92 10.65 -0.05
CA SER A 117 12.32 11.01 0.16
C SER A 117 12.52 12.03 1.29
N ASN A 118 11.70 13.08 1.37
CA ASN A 118 11.84 14.08 2.43
C ASN A 118 11.19 13.61 3.74
N THR A 119 10.10 12.84 3.65
CA THR A 119 9.38 12.35 4.82
C THR A 119 10.16 11.26 5.54
N ALA A 120 11.02 10.48 4.86
CA ALA A 120 11.87 9.47 5.51
C ALA A 120 12.74 10.07 6.62
N THR A 121 13.28 11.28 6.43
CA THR A 121 14.08 11.98 7.45
C THR A 121 13.21 12.55 8.58
N LEU A 122 11.98 12.99 8.26
CA LEU A 122 11.06 13.60 9.22
C LEU A 122 10.27 12.56 10.03
N TYR A 123 10.07 11.36 9.48
CA TYR A 123 9.28 10.28 10.05
C TYR A 123 10.02 8.93 10.00
N PRO A 124 11.21 8.83 10.63
CA PRO A 124 12.00 7.59 10.68
C PRO A 124 11.27 6.44 11.41
N GLU A 125 10.29 6.76 12.24
CA GLU A 125 9.47 5.79 12.96
C GLU A 125 8.68 4.89 12.00
N LEU A 126 8.40 5.33 10.77
CA LEU A 126 7.74 4.50 9.76
C LEU A 126 8.50 3.21 9.48
N LYS A 127 9.84 3.26 9.45
CA LYS A 127 10.67 2.07 9.25
C LYS A 127 10.60 1.15 10.47
N GLN A 128 10.59 1.71 11.67
CA GLN A 128 10.42 0.95 12.92
C GLN A 128 9.05 0.26 12.97
N HIS A 129 8.00 0.93 12.49
CA HIS A 129 6.67 0.32 12.35
C HIS A 129 6.69 -0.84 11.36
N LEU A 130 7.28 -0.66 10.17
CA LEU A 130 7.41 -1.74 9.18
C LEU A 130 8.13 -2.96 9.76
N ASP A 131 9.23 -2.75 10.50
CA ASP A 131 10.02 -3.82 11.10
C ASP A 131 9.23 -4.51 12.23
N LYS A 132 8.54 -3.74 13.07
CA LYS A 132 7.66 -4.27 14.13
C LYS A 132 6.51 -5.10 13.56
N PHE A 133 5.92 -4.66 12.46
CA PHE A 133 4.81 -5.38 11.81
C PHE A 133 5.26 -6.60 11.01
N GLN A 134 6.56 -6.92 10.95
CA GLN A 134 6.98 -8.24 10.44
C GLN A 134 6.54 -9.39 11.36
N ASP A 135 6.42 -9.13 12.66
CA ASP A 135 5.93 -10.08 13.64
C ASP A 135 4.48 -9.73 14.05
N PRO A 136 3.46 -10.44 13.52
CA PRO A 136 2.07 -10.18 13.86
C PRO A 136 1.72 -10.57 15.31
N GLN A 137 2.54 -11.38 16.00
CA GLN A 137 2.33 -11.75 17.40
C GLN A 137 2.98 -10.74 18.35
N GLY A 138 4.16 -10.23 18.02
CA GLY A 138 4.86 -9.16 18.75
C GLY A 138 4.21 -7.77 18.61
N ALA A 139 3.24 -7.63 17.71
CA ALA A 139 2.42 -6.44 17.54
C ALA A 139 1.29 -6.37 18.60
N ASP A 140 1.61 -6.51 19.88
CA ASP A 140 0.66 -6.38 21.00
C ASP A 140 1.06 -5.17 21.88
N PRO A 141 0.25 -4.08 21.90
CA PRO A 141 -1.05 -4.05 22.57
C PRO A 141 -2.14 -3.41 21.67
N PHE A 142 -2.46 -4.09 20.57
CA PHE A 142 -3.48 -3.63 19.61
C PHE A 142 -4.86 -4.25 19.90
N LEU A 143 -4.97 -5.05 20.97
CA LEU A 143 -6.20 -5.59 21.57
C LEU A 143 -7.27 -4.55 21.94
N LYS A 144 -6.93 -3.25 22.05
CA LYS A 144 -7.95 -2.19 22.22
C LYS A 144 -8.65 -1.81 20.91
N VAL A 145 -7.94 -1.84 19.78
CA VAL A 145 -8.49 -1.61 18.44
C VAL A 145 -9.36 -2.80 17.98
N GLN A 146 -9.21 -3.96 18.65
CA GLN A 146 -9.98 -5.19 18.42
C GLN A 146 -11.50 -4.97 18.45
N LYS A 147 -12.01 -4.04 19.27
CA LYS A 147 -13.46 -3.73 19.35
C LYS A 147 -13.97 -2.89 18.18
N GLU A 148 -13.17 -1.96 17.66
CA GLU A 148 -13.56 -1.09 16.53
C GLU A 148 -13.46 -1.80 15.17
N LEU A 149 -12.56 -2.78 15.05
CA LEU A 149 -12.39 -3.55 13.81
C LEU A 149 -13.50 -4.58 13.57
N ASP A 150 -14.14 -5.12 14.61
CA ASP A 150 -15.26 -6.06 14.44
C ASP A 150 -16.54 -5.38 13.90
N GLU A 151 -16.68 -4.06 14.06
CA GLU A 151 -17.74 -3.25 13.44
C GLU A 151 -17.35 -2.74 12.04
N THR A 152 -16.07 -2.84 11.70
CA THR A 152 -15.56 -2.31 10.46
C THR A 152 -15.85 -3.29 9.32
N LYS A 153 -16.96 -3.05 8.60
CA LYS A 153 -17.28 -3.75 7.34
C LYS A 153 -16.14 -3.53 6.35
N ILE A 154 -15.20 -4.47 6.27
CA ILE A 154 -14.20 -4.51 5.21
C ILE A 154 -14.96 -4.77 3.91
N ILE A 155 -14.94 -3.78 3.02
CA ILE A 155 -15.70 -3.81 1.78
C ILE A 155 -14.87 -4.58 0.77
N LEU A 156 -15.27 -5.83 0.56
CA LEU A 156 -14.91 -6.70 -0.56
C LEU A 156 -13.44 -7.09 -0.72
N ASN A 157 -13.23 -8.38 -1.02
CA ASN A 157 -12.02 -8.86 -1.67
C ASN A 157 -12.14 -8.49 -3.16
N LYS A 158 -11.26 -7.63 -3.66
CA LYS A 158 -11.20 -7.28 -5.08
C LYS A 158 -9.86 -7.69 -5.68
N THR A 159 -9.82 -7.96 -6.97
CA THR A 159 -8.56 -7.94 -7.71
C THR A 159 -8.21 -6.50 -8.11
N MET A 160 -6.96 -6.23 -8.48
CA MET A 160 -6.60 -4.92 -9.04
C MET A 160 -7.46 -4.61 -10.28
N GLU A 161 -7.75 -5.59 -11.11
CA GLU A 161 -8.61 -5.45 -12.30
C GLU A 161 -10.05 -5.02 -11.94
N GLN A 162 -10.58 -5.47 -10.80
CA GLN A 162 -11.91 -5.06 -10.32
C GLN A 162 -11.93 -3.65 -9.70
N LEU A 163 -10.76 -3.07 -9.40
CA LEU A 163 -10.65 -1.65 -9.05
C LEU A 163 -10.63 -0.73 -10.28
N LEU A 164 -10.36 -1.28 -11.46
CA LEU A 164 -10.30 -0.51 -12.70
C LEU A 164 -11.69 -0.19 -13.23
N GLN A 165 -11.80 0.91 -13.97
CA GLN A 165 -13.06 1.24 -14.64
C GLN A 165 -13.33 0.28 -15.80
N ARG A 166 -14.61 0.15 -16.18
CA ARG A 166 -15.00 -0.68 -17.33
C ARG A 166 -14.24 -0.23 -18.58
N GLY A 167 -13.43 -1.12 -19.15
CA GLY A 167 -12.63 -0.87 -20.35
C GLY A 167 -11.19 -0.43 -20.08
N GLU A 168 -10.80 -0.17 -18.83
CA GLU A 168 -9.39 0.01 -18.45
C GLU A 168 -8.72 -1.36 -18.20
N LYS A 169 -7.47 -1.49 -18.65
CA LYS A 169 -6.63 -2.67 -18.36
C LYS A 169 -5.43 -2.26 -17.53
N LEU A 170 -5.03 -3.13 -16.59
CA LEU A 170 -3.84 -2.91 -15.78
C LEU A 170 -2.59 -2.72 -16.65
N ASP A 171 -2.49 -3.50 -17.73
CA ASP A 171 -1.38 -3.42 -18.69
C ASP A 171 -1.25 -2.03 -19.34
N ASP A 172 -2.38 -1.37 -19.60
CA ASP A 172 -2.39 -0.03 -20.19
C ASP A 172 -1.97 1.04 -19.18
N LEU A 173 -2.39 0.88 -17.91
CA LEU A 173 -1.95 1.75 -16.83
C LEU A 173 -0.45 1.61 -16.57
N VAL A 174 0.06 0.38 -16.55
CA VAL A 174 1.50 0.11 -16.42
C VAL A 174 2.28 0.70 -17.58
N ALA A 175 1.80 0.55 -18.82
CA ALA A 175 2.45 1.12 -19.99
C ALA A 175 2.53 2.65 -19.95
N LYS A 176 1.45 3.31 -19.52
CA LYS A 176 1.33 4.78 -19.46
C LYS A 176 1.90 5.40 -18.18
N SER A 177 2.22 4.62 -17.16
CA SER A 177 2.71 5.15 -15.88
C SER A 177 4.09 5.79 -16.01
N ASP A 178 4.22 7.04 -15.57
CA ASP A 178 5.50 7.73 -15.43
C ASP A 178 6.24 7.34 -14.13
N GLN A 179 5.58 6.59 -13.24
CA GLN A 179 6.18 6.10 -11.99
C GLN A 179 7.01 4.82 -12.20
N LEU A 180 6.86 4.18 -13.36
CA LEU A 180 7.54 2.93 -13.70
C LEU A 180 8.61 3.20 -14.74
N SER A 181 9.84 2.83 -14.43
CA SER A 181 10.94 2.84 -15.39
C SER A 181 10.70 1.85 -16.53
N ALA A 182 11.40 2.03 -17.65
CA ALA A 182 11.36 1.09 -18.77
C ALA A 182 11.71 -0.34 -18.34
N GLN A 183 12.68 -0.48 -17.42
CA GLN A 183 13.07 -1.75 -16.84
C GLN A 183 11.92 -2.40 -16.06
N SER A 184 11.23 -1.65 -15.21
CA SER A 184 10.08 -2.16 -14.45
C SER A 184 8.93 -2.56 -15.35
N LYS A 185 8.60 -1.73 -16.37
CA LYS A 185 7.58 -2.09 -17.36
C LYS A 185 7.92 -3.40 -18.09
N MET A 186 9.19 -3.63 -18.44
CA MET A 186 9.65 -4.89 -19.04
C MET A 186 9.60 -6.06 -18.05
N PHE A 187 10.00 -5.83 -16.80
CA PHE A 187 9.95 -6.83 -15.74
C PHE A 187 8.52 -7.36 -15.54
N TYR A 188 7.53 -6.48 -15.42
CA TYR A 188 6.13 -6.88 -15.29
C TYR A 188 5.62 -7.67 -16.49
N LYS A 189 5.91 -7.22 -17.72
CA LYS A 189 5.51 -7.95 -18.93
C LYS A 189 6.12 -9.35 -18.97
N THR A 190 7.37 -9.48 -18.54
CA THR A 190 8.08 -10.77 -18.51
C THR A 190 7.50 -11.69 -17.44
N ALA A 191 7.36 -11.19 -16.20
CA ALA A 191 6.78 -11.95 -15.10
C ALA A 191 5.37 -12.46 -15.41
N LYS A 192 4.52 -11.61 -16.03
CA LYS A 192 3.18 -12.00 -16.47
C LYS A 192 3.19 -13.11 -17.52
N LYS A 193 4.11 -13.05 -18.49
CA LYS A 193 4.27 -14.10 -19.52
C LYS A 193 4.76 -15.41 -18.91
N THR A 194 5.76 -15.37 -18.03
CA THR A 194 6.30 -16.56 -17.38
C THR A 194 5.24 -17.28 -16.55
N ASN A 195 4.42 -16.53 -15.80
CA ASN A 195 3.31 -17.10 -15.02
C ASN A 195 2.13 -17.61 -15.87
N ALA A 196 1.98 -17.12 -17.10
CA ALA A 196 0.94 -17.58 -18.03
C ALA A 196 1.29 -18.91 -18.73
N CYS A 197 2.57 -19.29 -18.79
CA CYS A 197 3.04 -20.51 -19.46
C CYS A 197 3.10 -21.75 -18.56
N CYS A 198 2.56 -21.68 -17.34
CA CYS A 198 2.56 -22.79 -16.36
C CYS A 198 1.16 -23.38 -16.10
N TYR A 199 0.27 -23.36 -17.09
CA TYR A 199 -1.04 -24.04 -17.07
C TYR A 199 -1.12 -25.07 -18.20
#